data_AF-A0A2E7S8Y1-F1
#
_entry.id   AF-A0A2E7S8Y1-F1
#
_cell.length_a   1.000
_cell.length_b   1.000
_cell.length_c   1.000
_cell.angle_alpha   90.00
_cell.angle_beta   90.00
_cell.angle_gamma   90.00
#
_symmetry.space_group_name_H-M   'P 1'
#
loop_
_entity.id
_entity.type
_entity.pdbx_description
1 polymer ?
#
loop_
_entity_poly.entity_id
_entity_poly.type
_entity_poly.pdbx_seq_one_letter_code
_entity_poly.pdbx_strand_id
1 'polypeptide(L)'
;MQDRTDASAGNFNAIKISVASPEQILNWSHGEVTKPETINYRTLRPEKDGLFCERLFGPTKDWECFCGKYKRIRYRGVVCDRCGVEVTRSKVRRERMGHIKLAAPVAHIWFSKTTPSRLGLLLDLSPRNLERVLYFAQHIVTSVDEEVREQKIEELQVRLDFDRENITKEIEAKLDSLRPAAAVSGDEQGEGESAAVVESDEIKELELRLENEVLELEKAHAEQVAELLDIRELKLLAESKYRELNEKFGEVFQASMGAEAILEILKGVDLEAGKDALVDEMRSTSGQRRKKAIKRLRVMESFRKSGNRVEDMVLSVLPVLPPELRPMVQLDGGRFATSDLNDLYRRVINRNNRLKRLMDLGAPEIIIRNEKRMLQESVDALIDNGRRGRPIQGSHNHKLKSLSDLLRGKQGRFRQNLLGKRVDYSGRSVIVVGPELKMHECGLPKRMALELFKPFVMHRLVVLGLSPNIKSAKRMVERSRPEVWDILEEVIKNRPVLLNRAPTLHRLGIQAFMPTLIEGNAIQLHPLVCSAFNADFDGDQMAVHVPLSRMAVNEAKVAMLSTHNMLSPASGDPLVSPTLDMVMGCYYLTELNESGMGAGS
;
A
#
# COMPACT_ATOMS: atom_id res chain seq x y z
N MET A 1 -0.91 -14.32 40.44
CA MET A 1 -1.20 -13.12 39.60
C MET A 1 0.12 -12.59 39.03
N GLN A 2 0.94 -13.48 38.43
CA GLN A 2 2.39 -13.30 38.29
C GLN A 2 2.88 -13.60 36.86
N ASP A 3 2.00 -13.43 35.87
CA ASP A 3 2.23 -13.89 34.48
C ASP A 3 2.01 -12.74 33.47
N ARG A 4 2.22 -11.49 33.90
CA ARG A 4 1.97 -10.28 33.08
C ARG A 4 3.12 -9.28 33.01
N THR A 5 4.32 -9.63 33.45
CA THR A 5 5.45 -8.69 33.46
C THR A 5 6.57 -8.99 32.44
N ASP A 6 6.63 -10.17 31.82
CA ASP A 6 7.80 -10.55 31.00
C ASP A 6 7.49 -10.82 29.52
N ALA A 7 6.75 -9.91 28.89
CA ALA A 7 6.77 -9.79 27.43
C ALA A 7 7.34 -8.43 27.04
N SER A 8 8.65 -8.31 27.20
CA SER A 8 9.54 -7.41 26.45
C SER A 8 8.97 -6.03 26.10
N ALA A 9 9.03 -5.08 27.02
CA ALA A 9 9.33 -3.71 26.64
C ALA A 9 10.78 -3.66 26.15
N GLY A 10 11.07 -4.34 25.04
CA GLY A 10 12.36 -4.24 24.38
C GLY A 10 12.45 -2.81 23.87
N ASN A 11 13.31 -1.99 24.48
CA ASN A 11 13.67 -0.70 23.94
C ASN A 11 14.20 -0.94 22.52
N PHE A 12 13.36 -0.67 21.52
CA PHE A 12 13.73 -0.78 20.12
C PHE A 12 14.43 0.52 19.73
N ASN A 13 15.63 0.42 19.18
CA ASN A 13 16.39 1.59 18.73
C ASN A 13 15.99 2.03 17.31
N ALA A 14 15.48 1.10 16.49
CA ALA A 14 15.12 1.35 15.11
C ALA A 14 13.98 0.43 14.64
N ILE A 15 13.25 0.89 13.62
CA ILE A 15 12.25 0.10 12.89
C ILE A 15 12.72 -0.01 11.45
N LYS A 16 12.91 -1.24 10.97
CA LYS A 16 13.29 -1.54 9.57
C LYS A 16 12.05 -1.92 8.76
N ILE A 17 11.96 -1.41 7.52
CA ILE A 17 10.99 -1.84 6.51
C ILE A 17 11.73 -2.40 5.31
N SER A 18 11.26 -3.52 4.76
CA SER A 18 11.84 -4.18 3.58
C SER A 18 10.74 -4.76 2.68
N VAL A 19 11.12 -5.15 1.46
CA VAL A 19 10.23 -5.92 0.58
C VAL A 19 10.07 -7.32 1.19
N ALA A 20 8.87 -7.87 1.13
CA ALA A 20 8.57 -9.19 1.66
C ALA A 20 8.72 -10.23 0.55
N SER A 21 9.59 -11.22 0.75
CA SER A 21 9.70 -12.33 -0.19
C SER A 21 8.51 -13.29 -0.07
N PRO A 22 8.20 -14.09 -1.11
CA PRO A 22 7.15 -15.10 -1.03
C PRO A 22 7.35 -16.09 0.13
N GLU A 23 8.60 -16.46 0.42
CA GLU A 23 8.98 -17.34 1.54
C GLU A 23 8.69 -16.68 2.90
N GLN A 24 9.03 -15.39 3.05
CA GLN A 24 8.71 -14.64 4.26
C GLN A 24 7.20 -14.55 4.49
N ILE A 25 6.41 -14.35 3.43
CA ILE A 25 4.95 -14.31 3.52
C ILE A 25 4.39 -15.67 3.97
N LEU A 26 4.94 -16.77 3.46
CA LEU A 26 4.57 -18.12 3.88
C LEU A 26 4.92 -18.36 5.36
N ASN A 27 6.09 -17.90 5.82
CA ASN A 27 6.50 -18.01 7.22
C ASN A 27 5.57 -17.26 8.19
N TRP A 28 4.98 -16.14 7.78
CA TRP A 28 3.99 -15.44 8.59
C TRP A 28 2.62 -16.11 8.58
N SER A 29 2.36 -16.92 7.56
CA SER A 29 1.05 -17.47 7.31
C SER A 29 0.75 -18.67 8.18
N HIS A 30 -0.48 -18.73 8.68
CA HIS A 30 -1.01 -19.89 9.40
C HIS A 30 -1.84 -20.82 8.49
N GLY A 31 -1.83 -20.54 7.18
CA GLY A 31 -2.34 -21.42 6.13
C GLY A 31 -3.03 -20.68 4.97
N GLU A 32 -3.36 -21.45 3.93
CA GLU A 32 -3.92 -20.92 2.68
C GLU A 32 -5.44 -20.72 2.79
N VAL A 33 -5.91 -19.55 2.32
CA VAL A 33 -7.34 -19.26 2.14
C VAL A 33 -7.74 -19.67 0.72
N THR A 34 -8.39 -20.83 0.60
CA THR A 34 -8.80 -21.38 -0.69
C THR A 34 -10.20 -20.94 -1.10
N LYS A 35 -11.07 -20.67 -0.12
CA LYS A 35 -12.50 -20.45 -0.34
C LYS A 35 -12.89 -18.96 -0.26
N PRO A 36 -13.72 -18.46 -1.19
CA PRO A 36 -14.19 -17.08 -1.19
C PRO A 36 -15.26 -16.79 -0.12
N GLU A 37 -15.83 -17.84 0.49
CA GLU A 37 -16.89 -17.73 1.48
C GLU A 37 -16.39 -17.09 2.79
N THR A 38 -17.31 -16.41 3.49
CA THR A 38 -17.03 -15.71 4.75
C THR A 38 -17.61 -16.47 5.94
N ILE A 39 -18.90 -16.32 6.18
CA ILE A 39 -19.66 -16.96 7.25
C ILE A 39 -20.92 -17.60 6.67
N ASN A 40 -21.38 -18.66 7.32
CA ASN A 40 -22.66 -19.26 6.99
C ASN A 40 -23.81 -18.38 7.49
N TYR A 41 -24.72 -17.99 6.62
CA TYR A 41 -25.85 -17.11 6.99
C TYR A 41 -26.84 -17.75 7.97
N ARG A 42 -26.92 -19.08 8.05
CA ARG A 42 -27.83 -19.79 8.98
C ARG A 42 -27.20 -19.97 10.35
N THR A 43 -25.96 -20.46 10.40
CA THR A 43 -25.30 -20.80 11.66
C THR A 43 -24.50 -19.64 12.26
N LEU A 44 -24.29 -18.57 11.48
CA LEU A 44 -23.43 -17.44 11.81
C LEU A 44 -21.98 -17.83 12.12
N ARG A 45 -21.58 -19.05 11.73
CA ARG A 45 -20.23 -19.57 11.97
C ARG A 45 -19.35 -19.37 10.73
N PRO A 46 -18.04 -19.13 10.91
CA PRO A 46 -17.10 -19.05 9.80
C PRO A 46 -17.05 -20.33 8.98
N GLU A 47 -17.01 -20.20 7.66
CA GLU A 47 -16.82 -21.35 6.77
C GLU A 47 -15.37 -21.87 6.84
N LYS A 48 -15.19 -23.17 6.64
CA LYS A 48 -13.86 -23.80 6.60
C LYS A 48 -13.10 -23.33 5.36
N ASP A 49 -11.81 -23.05 5.54
CA ASP A 49 -10.87 -22.56 4.50
C ASP A 49 -11.27 -21.22 3.83
N GLY A 50 -12.31 -20.56 4.36
CA GLY A 50 -12.76 -19.24 3.93
C GLY A 50 -12.01 -18.09 4.61
N LEU A 51 -12.46 -16.87 4.31
CA LEU A 51 -11.82 -15.63 4.78
C LEU A 51 -11.84 -15.42 6.30
N PHE A 52 -12.70 -16.14 7.03
CA PHE A 52 -12.82 -16.05 8.49
C PHE A 52 -12.48 -17.36 9.21
N CYS A 53 -11.93 -18.35 8.50
CA CYS A 53 -11.71 -19.70 8.98
C CYS A 53 -10.99 -19.75 10.34
N GLU A 54 -11.59 -20.42 11.32
CA GLU A 54 -11.03 -20.54 12.66
C GLU A 54 -9.76 -21.40 12.71
N ARG A 55 -9.61 -22.35 11.78
CA ARG A 55 -8.41 -23.20 11.68
C ARG A 55 -7.17 -22.38 11.37
N LEU A 56 -7.31 -21.35 10.52
CA LEU A 56 -6.22 -20.50 10.07
C LEU A 56 -5.96 -19.35 11.04
N PHE A 57 -7.01 -18.59 11.36
CA PHE A 57 -6.87 -17.33 12.11
C PHE A 57 -7.01 -17.49 13.63
N GLY A 58 -7.49 -18.65 14.10
CA GLY A 58 -7.76 -18.93 15.50
C GLY A 58 -9.25 -18.88 15.87
N PRO A 59 -9.60 -19.23 17.11
CA PRO A 59 -10.99 -19.44 17.53
C PRO A 59 -11.77 -18.13 17.68
N THR A 60 -13.06 -18.12 17.32
CA THR A 60 -13.93 -16.93 17.47
C THR A 60 -14.22 -16.62 18.94
N LYS A 61 -14.33 -17.66 19.78
CA LYS A 61 -14.57 -17.56 21.23
C LYS A 61 -13.35 -18.03 22.00
N ASP A 62 -13.09 -17.40 23.14
CA ASP A 62 -11.96 -17.77 24.00
C ASP A 62 -12.06 -19.24 24.45
N TRP A 63 -10.99 -19.99 24.20
CA TRP A 63 -10.85 -21.39 24.63
C TRP A 63 -11.94 -22.34 24.09
N GLU A 64 -12.49 -22.08 22.92
CA GLU A 64 -13.48 -22.93 22.25
C GLU A 64 -13.05 -23.23 20.81
N CYS A 65 -13.01 -24.51 20.45
CA CYS A 65 -12.78 -24.92 19.06
C CYS A 65 -14.07 -24.90 18.22
N PHE A 66 -13.95 -24.81 16.89
CA PHE A 66 -15.09 -24.74 15.96
C PHE A 66 -16.16 -25.83 16.16
N CYS A 67 -15.74 -27.09 16.35
CA CYS A 67 -16.67 -28.21 16.51
C CYS A 67 -17.26 -28.35 17.93
N GLY A 68 -16.72 -27.61 18.91
CA GLY A 68 -17.12 -27.69 20.30
C GLY A 68 -16.62 -28.91 21.09
N LYS A 69 -15.77 -29.77 20.51
CA LYS A 69 -15.13 -30.92 21.21
C LYS A 69 -14.32 -30.47 22.41
N TYR A 70 -13.45 -29.49 22.21
CA TYR A 70 -12.63 -28.88 23.26
C TYR A 70 -13.18 -27.51 23.64
N LYS A 71 -13.49 -27.35 24.93
CA LYS A 71 -13.97 -26.12 25.54
C LYS A 71 -13.29 -25.90 26.90
N ARG A 72 -13.12 -24.64 27.29
CA ARG A 72 -12.51 -24.17 28.55
C ARG A 72 -10.98 -24.19 28.51
N ILE A 73 -10.39 -23.45 29.45
CA ILE A 73 -8.94 -23.19 29.54
C ILE A 73 -8.07 -24.43 29.75
N ARG A 74 -8.64 -25.55 30.23
CA ARG A 74 -7.92 -26.81 30.48
C ARG A 74 -7.28 -27.41 29.24
N TYR A 75 -7.79 -27.10 28.04
CA TYR A 75 -7.27 -27.59 26.77
C TYR A 75 -6.39 -26.56 26.05
N ARG A 76 -5.82 -25.60 26.78
CA ARG A 76 -4.94 -24.56 26.22
C ARG A 76 -3.84 -25.18 25.35
N GLY A 77 -3.73 -24.71 24.11
CA GLY A 77 -2.69 -25.13 23.16
C GLY A 77 -2.97 -26.46 22.45
N VAL A 78 -4.05 -27.16 22.77
CA VAL A 78 -4.45 -28.38 22.06
C VAL A 78 -5.05 -28.01 20.71
N VAL A 79 -4.53 -28.61 19.64
CA VAL A 79 -5.11 -28.53 18.30
C VAL A 79 -6.16 -29.61 18.14
N CYS A 80 -7.38 -29.24 17.74
CA CYS A 80 -8.48 -30.18 17.70
C CYS A 80 -8.37 -31.18 16.53
N ASP A 81 -8.37 -32.48 16.79
CA ASP A 81 -8.30 -33.53 15.75
C ASP A 81 -9.45 -33.47 14.71
N ARG A 82 -10.62 -32.96 15.10
CA ARG A 82 -11.83 -32.96 14.24
C ARG A 82 -11.97 -31.70 13.39
N CYS A 83 -11.49 -30.56 13.86
CA CYS A 83 -11.64 -29.27 13.16
C CYS A 83 -10.33 -28.54 12.90
N GLY A 84 -9.20 -29.02 13.41
CA GLY A 84 -7.88 -28.41 13.27
C GLY A 84 -7.71 -27.07 13.98
N VAL A 85 -8.68 -26.64 14.80
CA VAL A 85 -8.62 -25.34 15.49
C VAL A 85 -7.85 -25.49 16.78
N GLU A 86 -6.87 -24.62 16.97
CA GLU A 86 -6.12 -24.49 18.21
C GLU A 86 -6.95 -23.79 19.30
N VAL A 87 -6.97 -24.36 20.49
CA VAL A 87 -7.70 -23.81 21.65
C VAL A 87 -6.84 -22.75 22.34
N THR A 88 -7.07 -21.50 21.97
CA THR A 88 -6.38 -20.30 22.48
C THR A 88 -7.37 -19.15 22.68
N ARG A 89 -6.89 -17.94 23.01
CA ARG A 89 -7.72 -16.73 23.10
C ARG A 89 -8.08 -16.23 21.70
N SER A 90 -9.25 -15.64 21.54
CA SER A 90 -9.70 -15.05 20.27
C SER A 90 -8.81 -13.89 19.81
N LYS A 91 -8.04 -13.27 20.73
CA LYS A 91 -7.08 -12.19 20.45
C LYS A 91 -6.10 -12.53 19.32
N VAL A 92 -5.72 -13.81 19.16
CA VAL A 92 -4.82 -14.24 18.07
C VAL A 92 -5.38 -13.96 16.68
N ARG A 93 -6.71 -13.81 16.52
CA ARG A 93 -7.37 -13.43 15.25
C ARG A 93 -7.05 -12.01 14.79
N ARG A 94 -6.38 -11.22 15.62
CA ARG A 94 -5.85 -9.89 15.28
C ARG A 94 -4.40 -9.92 14.82
N GLU A 95 -3.68 -11.02 15.05
CA GLU A 95 -2.24 -11.14 14.85
C GLU A 95 -1.90 -12.18 13.76
N ARG A 96 -2.66 -13.28 13.65
CA ARG A 96 -2.42 -14.34 12.66
C ARG A 96 -2.78 -13.92 11.25
N MET A 97 -1.82 -14.00 10.34
CA MET A 97 -2.03 -13.76 8.91
C MET A 97 -2.32 -15.07 8.16
N GLY A 98 -3.09 -14.94 7.07
CA GLY A 98 -3.29 -16.00 6.09
C GLY A 98 -2.53 -15.69 4.81
N HIS A 99 -2.55 -16.59 3.84
CA HIS A 99 -2.04 -16.31 2.50
C HIS A 99 -2.94 -16.89 1.41
N ILE A 100 -2.78 -16.41 0.18
CA ILE A 100 -3.38 -16.96 -1.03
C ILE A 100 -2.23 -17.29 -1.98
N LYS A 101 -2.11 -18.55 -2.41
CA LYS A 101 -1.16 -18.93 -3.45
C LYS A 101 -1.77 -18.60 -4.81
N LEU A 102 -1.15 -17.64 -5.51
CA LEU A 102 -1.62 -17.21 -6.81
C LEU A 102 -1.26 -18.25 -7.87
N ALA A 103 -2.19 -18.48 -8.81
CA ALA A 103 -2.00 -19.41 -9.92
C ALA A 103 -1.09 -18.84 -11.01
N ALA A 104 -0.99 -17.52 -11.10
CA ALA A 104 -0.03 -16.81 -11.93
C ALA A 104 0.61 -15.68 -11.10
N PRO A 105 1.91 -15.38 -11.30
CA PRO A 105 2.56 -14.25 -10.66
C PRO A 105 1.88 -12.92 -11.01
N VAL A 106 1.90 -11.98 -10.08
CA VAL A 106 1.24 -10.67 -10.19
C VAL A 106 2.18 -9.56 -9.76
N ALA A 107 2.37 -8.54 -10.60
CA ALA A 107 3.26 -7.43 -10.25
C ALA A 107 2.61 -6.55 -9.17
N HIS A 108 3.38 -6.14 -8.16
CA HIS A 108 2.84 -5.27 -7.12
C HIS A 108 2.70 -3.83 -7.65
N ILE A 109 1.48 -3.27 -7.63
CA ILE A 109 1.14 -1.99 -8.27
C ILE A 109 2.00 -0.79 -7.85
N TRP A 110 2.48 -0.75 -6.60
CA TRP A 110 3.39 0.30 -6.15
C TRP A 110 4.72 0.33 -6.92
N PHE A 111 5.28 -0.81 -7.33
CA PHE A 111 6.54 -0.82 -8.08
C PHE A 111 6.32 -0.55 -9.57
N SER A 112 5.15 -0.91 -10.12
CA SER A 112 4.83 -0.70 -11.54
C SER A 112 4.34 0.72 -11.84
N LYS A 113 3.43 1.27 -11.03
CA LYS A 113 2.66 2.50 -11.33
C LYS A 113 3.01 3.73 -10.48
N THR A 114 3.86 3.60 -9.46
CA THR A 114 4.40 4.79 -8.78
C THR A 114 5.28 5.58 -9.75
N THR A 115 5.25 6.90 -9.71
CA THR A 115 6.08 7.77 -10.55
C THR A 115 7.32 8.22 -9.76
N PRO A 116 8.55 7.90 -10.18
CA PRO A 116 8.93 7.05 -11.31
C PRO A 116 8.74 5.54 -11.03
N SER A 117 8.44 4.77 -12.08
CA SER A 117 8.23 3.32 -11.98
C SER A 117 9.54 2.64 -11.60
N ARG A 118 9.54 1.83 -10.53
CA ARG A 118 10.75 1.15 -10.07
C ARG A 118 11.11 0.00 -11.01
N LEU A 119 10.10 -0.76 -11.43
CA LEU A 119 10.23 -1.80 -12.45
C LEU A 119 10.64 -1.22 -13.81
N GLY A 120 10.02 -0.13 -14.24
CA GLY A 120 10.37 0.51 -15.52
C GLY A 120 11.80 1.07 -15.53
N LEU A 121 12.27 1.64 -14.41
CA LEU A 121 13.66 2.08 -14.31
C LEU A 121 14.66 0.91 -14.32
N LEU A 122 14.32 -0.21 -13.68
CA LEU A 122 15.21 -1.36 -13.60
C LEU A 122 15.39 -2.02 -14.98
N LEU A 123 14.28 -2.24 -15.70
CA LEU A 123 14.25 -2.89 -17.02
C LEU A 123 14.47 -1.93 -18.21
N ASP A 124 14.78 -0.65 -17.95
CA ASP A 124 14.83 0.43 -18.95
C ASP A 124 13.54 0.66 -19.79
N LEU A 125 12.41 0.07 -19.38
CA LEU A 125 11.14 0.17 -20.07
C LEU A 125 10.37 1.44 -19.71
N SER A 126 9.69 2.03 -20.71
CA SER A 126 8.76 3.12 -20.45
C SER A 126 7.55 2.62 -19.63
N PRO A 127 6.95 3.45 -18.75
CA PRO A 127 5.80 3.03 -17.94
C PRO A 127 4.60 2.56 -18.76
N ARG A 128 4.42 3.10 -19.98
CA ARG A 128 3.35 2.68 -20.91
C ARG A 128 3.62 1.30 -21.49
N ASN A 129 4.88 1.03 -21.84
CA ASN A 129 5.30 -0.25 -22.38
C ASN A 129 5.20 -1.36 -21.32
N LEU A 130 5.67 -1.07 -20.09
CA LEU A 130 5.52 -2.00 -18.96
C LEU A 130 4.05 -2.32 -18.69
N GLU A 131 3.16 -1.33 -18.78
CA GLU A 131 1.72 -1.55 -18.64
C GLU A 131 1.17 -2.46 -19.75
N ARG A 132 1.60 -2.29 -21.01
CA ARG A 132 1.16 -3.17 -22.10
C ARG A 132 1.57 -4.63 -21.89
N VAL A 133 2.74 -4.88 -21.32
CA VAL A 133 3.19 -6.24 -20.97
C VAL A 133 2.38 -6.81 -19.81
N LEU A 134 2.30 -6.08 -18.68
CA LEU A 134 1.66 -6.55 -17.46
C LEU A 134 0.17 -6.88 -17.63
N TYR A 135 -0.54 -6.17 -18.49
CA TYR A 135 -1.97 -6.38 -18.75
C TYR A 135 -2.25 -7.10 -20.07
N PHE A 136 -1.30 -7.92 -20.54
CA PHE A 136 -1.48 -8.86 -21.65
C PHE A 136 -1.88 -8.22 -22.99
N ALA A 137 -1.32 -7.05 -23.32
CA ALA A 137 -1.53 -6.38 -24.60
C ALA A 137 -0.38 -6.56 -25.60
N GLN A 138 0.85 -6.77 -25.12
CA GLN A 138 2.04 -7.03 -25.95
C GLN A 138 2.90 -8.12 -25.31
N HIS A 139 3.59 -8.91 -26.15
CA HIS A 139 4.61 -9.86 -25.69
C HIS A 139 5.92 -9.11 -25.45
N ILE A 140 6.73 -9.63 -24.52
CA ILE A 140 8.11 -9.20 -24.31
C ILE A 140 9.03 -10.39 -24.56
N VAL A 141 10.12 -10.18 -25.30
CA VAL A 141 11.15 -11.20 -25.50
C VAL A 141 11.91 -11.37 -24.19
N THR A 142 11.89 -12.58 -23.65
CA THR A 142 12.50 -12.93 -22.35
C THR A 142 13.94 -13.37 -22.52
N SER A 143 14.22 -14.21 -23.51
CA SER A 143 15.56 -14.70 -23.85
C SER A 143 15.68 -14.90 -25.36
N VAL A 144 16.90 -14.74 -25.86
CA VAL A 144 17.27 -15.04 -27.24
C VAL A 144 18.42 -16.02 -27.19
N ASP A 145 18.30 -17.14 -27.88
CA ASP A 145 19.39 -18.10 -28.02
C ASP A 145 20.31 -17.63 -29.15
N GLU A 146 21.49 -17.16 -28.78
CA GLU A 146 22.44 -16.60 -29.76
C GLU A 146 23.05 -17.69 -30.66
N GLU A 147 23.21 -18.92 -30.16
CA GLU A 147 23.79 -20.04 -30.92
C GLU A 147 22.82 -20.50 -32.02
N VAL A 148 21.54 -20.69 -31.65
CA VAL A 148 20.49 -21.06 -32.61
C VAL A 148 20.25 -19.92 -33.62
N ARG A 149 20.38 -18.66 -33.18
CA ARG A 149 20.29 -17.50 -34.08
C ARG A 149 21.39 -17.53 -35.14
N GLU A 150 22.63 -17.81 -34.75
CA GLU A 150 23.76 -17.90 -35.69
C GLU A 150 23.58 -19.06 -36.67
N GLN A 151 23.21 -20.25 -36.20
CA GLN A 151 22.88 -21.39 -37.06
C GLN A 151 21.78 -21.05 -38.07
N LYS A 152 20.74 -20.32 -37.65
CA LYS A 152 19.66 -19.92 -38.55
C LYS A 152 20.11 -18.90 -39.60
N ILE A 153 21.00 -17.99 -39.23
CA ILE A 153 21.59 -17.03 -40.17
C ILE A 153 22.42 -17.79 -41.22
N GLU A 154 23.22 -18.77 -40.80
CA GLU A 154 23.97 -19.64 -41.71
C GLU A 154 23.04 -20.45 -42.63
N GLU A 155 21.98 -21.06 -42.10
CA GLU A 155 21.00 -21.79 -42.93
C GLU A 155 20.33 -20.89 -43.98
N LEU A 156 20.01 -19.64 -43.62
CA LEU A 156 19.45 -18.66 -44.55
C LEU A 156 20.45 -18.26 -45.62
N GLN A 157 21.74 -18.10 -45.27
CA GLN A 157 22.81 -17.82 -46.23
C GLN A 157 22.98 -18.97 -47.22
N VAL A 158 23.04 -20.21 -46.75
CA VAL A 158 23.15 -21.38 -47.63
C VAL A 158 21.95 -21.49 -48.58
N ARG A 159 20.73 -21.16 -48.11
CA ARG A 159 19.54 -21.13 -48.96
C ARG A 159 19.62 -20.06 -50.04
N LEU A 160 20.07 -18.85 -49.69
CA LEU A 160 20.28 -17.76 -50.65
C LEU A 160 21.26 -18.17 -51.74
N ASP A 161 22.39 -18.79 -51.37
CA ASP A 161 23.40 -19.24 -52.34
C ASP A 161 22.81 -20.28 -53.31
N PHE A 162 22.01 -21.22 -52.79
CA PHE A 162 21.32 -22.23 -53.59
C PHE A 162 20.28 -21.62 -54.55
N ASP A 163 19.44 -20.70 -54.08
CA ASP A 163 18.41 -20.07 -54.92
C ASP A 163 19.05 -19.18 -55.99
N ARG A 164 20.13 -18.46 -55.64
CA ARG A 164 20.93 -17.67 -56.58
C ARG A 164 21.58 -18.55 -57.65
N GLU A 165 22.11 -19.71 -57.28
CA GLU A 165 22.63 -20.70 -58.24
C GLU A 165 21.54 -21.25 -59.17
N ASN A 166 20.33 -21.48 -58.68
CA ASN A 166 19.24 -21.99 -59.51
C ASN A 166 18.76 -20.96 -60.53
N ILE A 167 18.60 -19.69 -60.11
CA ILE A 167 18.20 -18.61 -61.02
C ILE A 167 19.27 -18.37 -62.08
N THR A 168 20.55 -18.34 -61.67
CA THR A 168 21.67 -18.20 -62.63
C THR A 168 21.69 -19.36 -63.62
N LYS A 169 21.56 -20.62 -63.17
CA LYS A 169 21.48 -21.79 -64.08
C LYS A 169 20.26 -21.74 -65.01
N GLU A 170 19.09 -21.32 -64.53
CA GLU A 170 17.88 -21.24 -65.34
C GLU A 170 17.98 -20.17 -66.44
N ILE A 171 18.58 -19.02 -66.10
CA ILE A 171 18.77 -17.92 -67.06
C ILE A 171 19.95 -18.21 -68.00
N GLU A 172 21.05 -18.80 -67.53
CA GLU A 172 22.14 -19.28 -68.38
C GLU A 172 21.65 -20.31 -69.39
N ALA A 173 20.81 -21.27 -68.98
CA ALA A 173 20.20 -22.23 -69.91
C ALA A 173 19.32 -21.55 -70.98
N LYS A 174 18.59 -20.49 -70.62
CA LYS A 174 17.84 -19.66 -71.58
C LYS A 174 18.78 -18.88 -72.50
N LEU A 175 19.87 -18.33 -71.98
CA LEU A 175 20.89 -17.59 -72.73
C LEU A 175 21.62 -18.50 -73.73
N ASP A 176 21.97 -19.72 -73.33
CA ASP A 176 22.61 -20.73 -74.18
C ASP A 176 21.67 -21.24 -75.26
N SER A 177 20.36 -21.31 -75.00
CA SER A 177 19.37 -21.65 -76.04
C SER A 177 19.19 -20.54 -77.10
N LEU A 178 19.50 -19.30 -76.73
CA LEU A 178 19.44 -18.11 -77.59
C LEU A 178 20.79 -17.79 -78.26
N ARG A 179 21.89 -18.42 -77.84
CA ARG A 179 23.16 -18.41 -78.56
C ARG A 179 23.13 -19.53 -79.61
N PRO A 180 22.85 -19.25 -80.90
CA PRO A 180 23.10 -20.24 -81.93
C PRO A 180 24.59 -20.60 -81.92
N ALA A 181 24.89 -21.87 -82.19
CA ALA A 181 26.24 -22.36 -82.37
C ALA A 181 26.95 -21.56 -83.47
N ALA A 182 27.71 -20.53 -83.08
CA ALA A 182 28.68 -19.85 -83.92
C ALA A 182 29.88 -20.77 -84.14
N ALA A 183 29.63 -21.91 -84.79
CA ALA A 183 30.63 -22.80 -85.33
C ALA A 183 29.96 -23.66 -86.40
N VAL A 184 29.94 -23.15 -87.64
CA VAL A 184 30.42 -23.82 -88.88
C VAL A 184 29.85 -23.11 -90.12
N SER A 185 30.74 -22.90 -91.10
CA SER A 185 30.58 -22.52 -92.53
C SER A 185 30.15 -21.09 -92.92
N GLY A 186 31.16 -20.28 -93.29
CA GLY A 186 31.43 -19.79 -94.66
C GLY A 186 30.32 -19.18 -95.53
N ASP A 187 30.59 -17.93 -95.96
CA ASP A 187 30.18 -17.25 -97.20
C ASP A 187 28.68 -17.03 -97.52
N GLU A 188 28.22 -15.77 -97.44
CA GLU A 188 27.75 -14.89 -98.55
C GLU A 188 26.82 -13.76 -98.07
N GLN A 189 26.55 -12.80 -98.95
CA GLN A 189 26.21 -11.40 -98.71
C GLN A 189 24.77 -11.11 -98.21
N GLY A 190 24.64 -10.03 -97.41
CA GLY A 190 23.46 -9.14 -97.36
C GLY A 190 22.33 -9.51 -96.40
N GLU A 191 21.87 -8.54 -95.60
CA GLU A 191 20.72 -8.58 -94.64
C GLU A 191 20.99 -9.06 -93.19
N GLY A 192 22.11 -8.65 -92.57
CA GLY A 192 22.48 -9.07 -91.20
C GLY A 192 22.30 -8.07 -90.05
N GLU A 193 22.04 -6.78 -90.28
CA GLU A 193 22.14 -5.77 -89.20
C GLU A 193 20.90 -5.66 -88.30
N SER A 194 19.71 -6.07 -88.75
CA SER A 194 18.48 -5.99 -87.92
C SER A 194 18.30 -7.17 -86.97
N ALA A 195 18.70 -8.39 -87.36
CA ALA A 195 18.60 -9.59 -86.51
C ALA A 195 19.64 -9.58 -85.38
N ALA A 196 20.87 -9.14 -85.66
CA ALA A 196 21.93 -9.05 -84.65
C ALA A 196 21.65 -7.98 -83.56
N VAL A 197 20.96 -6.89 -83.91
CA VAL A 197 20.55 -5.85 -82.94
C VAL A 197 19.41 -6.35 -82.05
N VAL A 198 18.43 -7.07 -82.61
CA VAL A 198 17.31 -7.67 -81.86
C VAL A 198 17.79 -8.77 -80.91
N GLU A 199 18.69 -9.65 -81.34
CA GLU A 199 19.32 -10.66 -80.46
C GLU A 199 20.15 -10.01 -79.34
N SER A 200 20.86 -8.90 -79.62
CA SER A 200 21.64 -8.19 -78.60
C SER A 200 20.78 -7.50 -77.54
N ASP A 201 19.55 -7.10 -77.90
CA ASP A 201 18.62 -6.44 -76.99
C ASP A 201 17.84 -7.46 -76.16
N GLU A 202 17.49 -8.63 -76.71
CA GLU A 202 16.90 -9.75 -75.95
C GLU A 202 17.88 -10.34 -74.92
N ILE A 203 19.17 -10.46 -75.27
CA ILE A 203 20.23 -10.88 -74.34
C ILE A 203 20.37 -9.87 -73.19
N LYS A 204 20.39 -8.57 -73.48
CA LYS A 204 20.42 -7.52 -72.44
C LYS A 204 19.18 -7.54 -71.57
N GLU A 205 18.00 -7.80 -72.13
CA GLU A 205 16.75 -7.87 -71.37
C GLU A 205 16.77 -9.06 -70.39
N LEU A 206 17.33 -10.20 -70.80
CA LEU A 206 17.51 -11.37 -69.93
C LEU A 206 18.58 -11.16 -68.85
N GLU A 207 19.70 -10.51 -69.18
CA GLU A 207 20.72 -10.11 -68.20
C GLU A 207 20.13 -9.14 -67.16
N LEU A 208 19.34 -8.16 -67.61
CA LEU A 208 18.65 -7.22 -66.73
C LEU A 208 17.58 -7.91 -65.86
N ARG A 209 16.90 -8.94 -66.38
CA ARG A 209 15.96 -9.75 -65.60
C ARG A 209 16.70 -10.55 -64.52
N LEU A 210 17.83 -11.16 -64.84
CA LEU A 210 18.69 -11.86 -63.88
C LEU A 210 19.16 -10.94 -62.77
N GLU A 211 19.69 -9.76 -63.12
CA GLU A 211 20.13 -8.77 -62.13
C GLU A 211 18.99 -8.35 -61.19
N ASN A 212 17.79 -8.12 -61.73
CA ASN A 212 16.64 -7.74 -60.91
C ASN A 212 16.16 -8.88 -60.00
N GLU A 213 16.08 -10.11 -60.50
CA GLU A 213 15.64 -11.28 -59.70
C GLU A 213 16.65 -11.62 -58.58
N VAL A 214 17.95 -11.58 -58.87
CA VAL A 214 19.00 -11.77 -57.86
C VAL A 214 18.96 -10.66 -56.82
N LEU A 215 18.77 -9.40 -57.25
CA LEU A 215 18.68 -8.26 -56.34
C LEU A 215 17.41 -8.29 -55.46
N GLU A 216 16.29 -8.79 -55.98
CA GLU A 216 15.08 -9.03 -55.17
C GLU A 216 15.29 -10.14 -54.14
N LEU A 217 15.96 -11.24 -54.51
CA LEU A 217 16.33 -12.31 -53.57
C LEU A 217 17.27 -11.82 -52.47
N GLU A 218 18.34 -11.10 -52.83
CA GLU A 218 19.30 -10.56 -51.87
C GLU A 218 18.64 -9.57 -50.91
N LYS A 219 17.71 -8.74 -51.40
CA LYS A 219 16.89 -7.85 -50.54
C LYS A 219 16.01 -8.65 -49.59
N ALA A 220 15.30 -9.67 -50.08
CA ALA A 220 14.41 -10.49 -49.24
C ALA A 220 15.20 -11.24 -48.16
N HIS A 221 16.39 -11.75 -48.47
CA HIS A 221 17.29 -12.36 -47.47
C HIS A 221 17.80 -11.35 -46.46
N ALA A 222 18.28 -10.19 -46.93
CA ALA A 222 18.74 -9.12 -46.04
C ALA A 222 17.63 -8.65 -45.09
N GLU A 223 16.38 -8.58 -45.54
CA GLU A 223 15.22 -8.30 -44.70
C GLU A 223 14.99 -9.38 -43.64
N GLN A 224 15.09 -10.67 -43.99
CA GLN A 224 14.95 -11.78 -43.03
C GLN A 224 16.07 -11.80 -41.98
N VAL A 225 17.32 -11.57 -42.39
CA VAL A 225 18.45 -11.45 -41.47
C VAL A 225 18.29 -10.22 -40.58
N ALA A 226 17.83 -9.09 -41.13
CA ALA A 226 17.54 -7.90 -40.34
C ALA A 226 16.40 -8.14 -39.33
N GLU A 227 15.34 -8.86 -39.72
CA GLU A 227 14.25 -9.26 -38.79
C GLU A 227 14.80 -10.09 -37.63
N LEU A 228 15.67 -11.07 -37.89
CA LEU A 228 16.34 -11.90 -36.88
C LEU A 228 17.23 -11.08 -35.93
N LEU A 229 18.07 -10.19 -36.46
CA LEU A 229 18.96 -9.34 -35.66
C LEU A 229 18.21 -8.25 -34.87
N ASP A 230 17.02 -7.89 -35.32
CA ASP A 230 16.14 -6.96 -34.63
C ASP A 230 15.48 -7.63 -33.40
N ILE A 231 15.46 -8.96 -33.29
CA ILE A 231 14.99 -9.67 -32.09
C ILE A 231 16.04 -9.52 -30.97
N ARG A 232 15.69 -8.76 -29.94
CA ARG A 232 16.52 -8.52 -28.76
C ARG A 232 15.72 -8.72 -27.49
N GLU A 233 16.39 -9.08 -26.41
CA GLU A 233 15.78 -9.13 -25.09
C GLU A 233 15.10 -7.80 -24.74
N LEU A 234 13.99 -7.87 -23.98
CA LEU A 234 13.17 -6.72 -23.58
C LEU A 234 12.43 -6.01 -24.72
N LYS A 235 12.59 -6.47 -25.97
CA LYS A 235 11.82 -5.93 -27.09
C LYS A 235 10.36 -6.36 -27.00
N LEU A 236 9.48 -5.43 -27.40
CA LEU A 236 8.03 -5.62 -27.35
C LEU A 236 7.51 -6.03 -28.71
N LEU A 237 6.72 -7.10 -28.74
CA LEU A 237 6.11 -7.63 -29.95
C LEU A 237 4.58 -7.50 -29.86
N ALA A 238 3.98 -6.96 -30.93
CA ALA A 238 2.54 -7.00 -31.12
C ALA A 238 2.08 -8.44 -31.42
N GLU A 239 0.80 -8.75 -31.24
CA GLU A 239 0.31 -10.12 -31.41
C GLU A 239 0.49 -10.68 -32.83
N SER A 240 0.24 -9.87 -33.88
CA SER A 240 0.45 -10.29 -35.28
C SER A 240 1.92 -10.61 -35.54
N LYS A 241 2.81 -9.65 -35.23
CA LYS A 241 4.27 -9.81 -35.39
C LYS A 241 4.82 -10.97 -34.58
N TYR A 242 4.31 -11.20 -33.37
CA TYR A 242 4.72 -12.35 -32.56
C TYR A 242 4.36 -13.66 -33.25
N ARG A 243 3.14 -13.80 -33.81
CA ARG A 243 2.75 -15.01 -34.54
C ARG A 243 3.63 -15.23 -35.77
N GLU A 244 3.84 -14.17 -36.57
CA GLU A 244 4.71 -14.21 -37.75
C GLU A 244 6.14 -14.64 -37.39
N LEU A 245 6.74 -14.02 -36.36
CA LEU A 245 8.09 -14.36 -35.92
C LEU A 245 8.17 -15.73 -35.24
N ASN A 246 7.13 -16.17 -34.54
CA ASN A 246 7.10 -17.48 -33.90
C ASN A 246 6.92 -18.61 -34.93
N GLU A 247 6.21 -18.36 -36.04
CA GLU A 247 6.12 -19.29 -37.17
C GLU A 247 7.45 -19.40 -37.93
N LYS A 248 8.17 -18.28 -38.13
CA LYS A 248 9.46 -18.28 -38.83
C LYS A 248 10.65 -18.72 -37.97
N PHE A 249 10.71 -18.26 -36.71
CA PHE A 249 11.89 -18.26 -35.85
C PHE A 249 11.57 -18.69 -34.41
N GLY A 250 10.54 -19.49 -34.17
CA GLY A 250 10.10 -19.89 -32.82
C GLY A 250 11.16 -20.60 -31.96
N GLU A 251 12.20 -21.16 -32.58
CA GLU A 251 13.32 -21.80 -31.86
C GLU A 251 14.37 -20.80 -31.38
N VAL A 252 14.44 -19.61 -31.99
CA VAL A 252 15.50 -18.62 -31.73
C VAL A 252 15.23 -17.78 -30.49
N PHE A 253 13.96 -17.52 -30.17
CA PHE A 253 13.61 -16.63 -29.07
C PHE A 253 12.41 -17.13 -28.28
N GLN A 254 12.39 -16.79 -26.99
CA GLN A 254 11.22 -16.96 -26.14
C GLN A 254 10.59 -15.61 -25.89
N ALA A 255 9.26 -15.52 -26.02
CA ALA A 255 8.52 -14.33 -25.66
C ALA A 255 7.25 -14.70 -24.89
N SER A 256 7.04 -14.02 -23.78
CA SER A 256 5.91 -14.26 -22.89
C SER A 256 5.20 -12.95 -22.55
N MET A 257 4.07 -13.04 -21.85
CA MET A 257 3.24 -11.89 -21.45
C MET A 257 3.06 -11.83 -19.94
N GLY A 258 2.64 -10.65 -19.46
CA GLY A 258 2.19 -10.47 -18.09
C GLY A 258 3.34 -10.33 -17.09
N ALA A 259 3.00 -10.47 -15.81
CA ALA A 259 3.97 -10.39 -14.72
C ALA A 259 4.88 -11.63 -14.63
N GLU A 260 4.51 -12.74 -15.28
CA GLU A 260 5.32 -13.96 -15.40
C GLU A 260 6.58 -13.70 -16.24
N ALA A 261 6.41 -13.09 -17.42
CA ALA A 261 7.51 -12.65 -18.27
C ALA A 261 8.47 -11.71 -17.53
N ILE A 262 7.90 -10.75 -16.79
CA ILE A 262 8.69 -9.81 -16.00
C ILE A 262 9.44 -10.52 -14.87
N LEU A 263 8.85 -11.55 -14.24
CA LEU A 263 9.52 -12.33 -13.21
C LEU A 263 10.71 -13.12 -13.77
N GLU A 264 10.56 -13.73 -14.93
CA GLU A 264 11.65 -14.46 -15.62
C GLU A 264 12.81 -13.52 -15.94
N ILE A 265 12.51 -12.36 -16.54
CA ILE A 265 13.51 -11.33 -16.83
C ILE A 265 14.20 -10.88 -15.54
N LEU A 266 13.45 -10.60 -14.47
CA LEU A 266 14.01 -10.15 -13.19
C LEU A 266 14.95 -11.18 -12.53
N LYS A 267 14.74 -12.48 -12.77
CA LYS A 267 15.64 -13.54 -12.27
C LYS A 267 17.01 -13.52 -12.96
N GLY A 268 17.07 -13.11 -14.22
CA GLY A 268 18.31 -12.99 -14.99
C GLY A 268 19.08 -11.68 -14.75
N VAL A 269 18.51 -10.72 -14.00
CA VAL A 269 19.18 -9.42 -13.79
C VAL A 269 20.32 -9.54 -12.80
N ASP A 270 21.56 -9.38 -13.30
CA ASP A 270 22.73 -9.14 -12.47
C ASP A 270 22.83 -7.66 -12.06
N LEU A 271 22.73 -7.41 -10.76
CA LEU A 271 22.81 -6.08 -10.17
C LEU A 271 24.21 -5.47 -10.23
N GLU A 272 25.27 -6.27 -10.21
CA GLU A 272 26.64 -5.76 -10.19
C GLU A 272 27.09 -5.41 -11.61
N ALA A 273 26.89 -6.31 -12.57
CA ALA A 273 27.16 -6.03 -13.98
C ALA A 273 26.37 -4.82 -14.50
N GLY A 274 25.07 -4.71 -14.17
CA GLY A 274 24.27 -3.57 -14.58
C GLY A 274 24.63 -2.26 -13.87
N LYS A 275 25.17 -2.32 -12.65
CA LYS A 275 25.73 -1.14 -11.97
C LYS A 275 26.94 -0.60 -12.74
N ASP A 276 27.87 -1.49 -13.07
CA ASP A 276 29.12 -1.11 -13.73
C ASP A 276 28.84 -0.53 -15.14
N ALA A 277 27.95 -1.17 -15.90
CA ALA A 277 27.46 -0.65 -17.18
C ALA A 277 26.82 0.75 -17.08
N LEU A 278 26.01 1.00 -16.04
CA LEU A 278 25.40 2.32 -15.82
C LEU A 278 26.41 3.39 -15.38
N VAL A 279 27.45 3.01 -14.62
CA VAL A 279 28.53 3.92 -14.24
C VAL A 279 29.32 4.34 -15.48
N ASP A 280 29.59 3.41 -16.38
CA ASP A 280 30.27 3.70 -17.64
C ASP A 280 29.39 4.54 -18.59
N GLU A 281 28.09 4.25 -18.69
CA GLU A 281 27.14 5.09 -19.45
C GLU A 281 27.08 6.53 -18.91
N MET A 282 27.18 6.68 -17.58
CA MET A 282 27.21 8.00 -16.94
C MET A 282 28.49 8.79 -17.21
N ARG A 283 29.61 8.12 -17.47
CA ARG A 283 30.88 8.75 -17.84
C ARG A 283 30.91 9.15 -19.30
N SER A 284 30.37 8.30 -20.18
CA SER A 284 30.38 8.51 -21.63
C SER A 284 29.33 9.51 -22.11
N THR A 285 28.18 9.61 -21.42
CA THR A 285 27.05 10.41 -21.92
C THR A 285 26.77 11.66 -21.09
N SER A 286 26.32 12.74 -21.76
CA SER A 286 25.87 13.99 -21.13
C SER A 286 24.35 14.23 -21.27
N GLY A 287 23.83 15.24 -20.57
CA GLY A 287 22.43 15.68 -20.73
C GLY A 287 21.35 14.76 -20.12
N GLN A 288 20.30 14.47 -20.89
CA GLN A 288 19.12 13.72 -20.41
C GLN A 288 19.39 12.23 -20.16
N ARG A 289 20.24 11.60 -20.99
CA ARG A 289 20.60 10.18 -20.86
C ARG A 289 21.34 9.93 -19.54
N ARG A 290 22.28 10.82 -19.18
CA ARG A 290 22.95 10.80 -17.87
C ARG A 290 21.97 10.92 -16.70
N LYS A 291 20.96 11.81 -16.79
CA LYS A 291 19.92 11.91 -15.74
C LYS A 291 19.09 10.63 -15.60
N LYS A 292 18.81 9.92 -16.70
CA LYS A 292 18.12 8.62 -16.68
C LYS A 292 19.01 7.57 -16.00
N ALA A 293 20.27 7.45 -16.42
CA ALA A 293 21.23 6.52 -15.84
C ALA A 293 21.40 6.72 -14.32
N ILE A 294 21.53 7.96 -13.84
CA ILE A 294 21.58 8.27 -12.39
C ILE A 294 20.35 7.74 -11.64
N LYS A 295 19.15 7.91 -12.20
CA LYS A 295 17.91 7.43 -11.57
C LYS A 295 17.84 5.91 -11.54
N ARG A 296 18.32 5.23 -12.59
CA ARG A 296 18.40 3.76 -12.67
C ARG A 296 19.41 3.22 -11.66
N LEU A 297 20.63 3.78 -11.66
CA LEU A 297 21.70 3.43 -10.75
C LEU A 297 21.26 3.55 -9.28
N ARG A 298 20.53 4.61 -8.93
CA ARG A 298 19.96 4.78 -7.58
C ARG A 298 19.05 3.61 -7.17
N VAL A 299 18.22 3.09 -8.08
CA VAL A 299 17.33 1.96 -7.79
C VAL A 299 18.15 0.69 -7.62
N MET A 300 19.10 0.41 -8.53
CA MET A 300 19.96 -0.77 -8.46
C MET A 300 20.82 -0.79 -7.18
N GLU A 301 21.45 0.34 -6.84
CA GLU A 301 22.19 0.47 -5.58
C GLU A 301 21.31 0.27 -4.35
N SER A 302 20.05 0.70 -4.40
CA SER A 302 19.11 0.52 -3.28
C SER A 302 18.79 -0.96 -3.05
N PHE A 303 18.59 -1.74 -4.12
CA PHE A 303 18.42 -3.20 -4.00
C PHE A 303 19.70 -3.86 -3.51
N ARG A 304 20.86 -3.50 -4.07
CA ARG A 304 22.15 -4.05 -3.66
C ARG A 304 22.47 -3.81 -2.18
N LYS A 305 22.34 -2.55 -1.71
CA LYS A 305 22.62 -2.18 -0.31
C LYS A 305 21.63 -2.79 0.68
N SER A 306 20.39 -3.04 0.23
CA SER A 306 19.35 -3.58 1.12
C SER A 306 19.35 -5.10 1.20
N GLY A 307 19.99 -5.80 0.27
CA GLY A 307 19.99 -7.27 0.17
C GLY A 307 18.63 -7.86 -0.24
N ASN A 308 17.70 -7.03 -0.70
CA ASN A 308 16.41 -7.51 -1.21
C ASN A 308 16.57 -8.01 -2.65
N ARG A 309 15.85 -9.07 -3.02
CA ARG A 309 15.84 -9.56 -4.40
C ARG A 309 14.89 -8.70 -5.24
N VAL A 310 15.25 -8.46 -6.49
CA VAL A 310 14.44 -7.66 -7.42
C VAL A 310 13.13 -8.37 -7.82
N GLU A 311 13.16 -9.69 -7.88
CA GLU A 311 12.01 -10.56 -8.17
C GLU A 311 10.88 -10.44 -7.14
N ASP A 312 11.19 -10.07 -5.88
CA ASP A 312 10.18 -9.93 -4.81
C ASP A 312 9.21 -8.74 -5.08
N MET A 313 9.43 -7.94 -6.12
CA MET A 313 8.45 -6.96 -6.62
C MET A 313 7.24 -7.63 -7.31
N VAL A 314 7.37 -8.89 -7.70
CA VAL A 314 6.30 -9.72 -8.28
C VAL A 314 5.84 -10.74 -7.23
N LEU A 315 4.54 -10.73 -6.95
CA LEU A 315 3.91 -11.56 -5.94
C LEU A 315 3.48 -12.89 -6.55
N SER A 316 4.03 -13.99 -6.02
CA SER A 316 3.48 -15.34 -6.22
C SER A 316 2.55 -15.77 -5.07
N VAL A 317 2.75 -15.18 -3.90
CA VAL A 317 1.97 -15.42 -2.69
C VAL A 317 1.45 -14.09 -2.17
N LEU A 318 0.15 -13.99 -1.93
CA LEU A 318 -0.51 -12.78 -1.46
C LEU A 318 -0.89 -12.92 0.02
N PRO A 319 -0.41 -12.06 0.93
CA PRO A 319 -0.81 -12.10 2.33
C PRO A 319 -2.27 -11.67 2.53
N VAL A 320 -2.95 -12.35 3.46
CA VAL A 320 -4.32 -12.04 3.90
C VAL A 320 -4.29 -11.47 5.31
N LEU A 321 -4.82 -10.26 5.47
CA LEU A 321 -4.89 -9.59 6.77
C LEU A 321 -5.72 -10.41 7.78
N PRO A 322 -5.37 -10.32 9.09
CA PRO A 322 -6.15 -10.92 10.17
C PRO A 322 -7.62 -10.44 10.17
N PRO A 323 -8.61 -11.32 10.42
CA PRO A 323 -10.03 -11.00 10.34
C PRO A 323 -10.50 -9.84 11.22
N GLU A 324 -9.93 -9.66 12.41
CA GLU A 324 -10.28 -8.55 13.31
C GLU A 324 -9.91 -7.17 12.74
N LEU A 325 -8.97 -7.11 11.79
CA LEU A 325 -8.63 -5.87 11.08
C LEU A 325 -9.56 -5.59 9.90
N ARG A 326 -10.42 -6.56 9.53
CA ARG A 326 -11.42 -6.50 8.45
C ARG A 326 -12.76 -7.14 8.90
N PRO A 327 -13.38 -6.61 9.97
CA PRO A 327 -14.48 -7.29 10.64
C PRO A 327 -15.73 -7.39 9.75
N MET A 328 -16.58 -8.35 10.10
CA MET A 328 -17.95 -8.50 9.60
C MET A 328 -18.86 -8.47 10.82
N VAL A 329 -19.73 -7.46 10.90
CA VAL A 329 -20.59 -7.21 12.06
C VAL A 329 -22.04 -7.35 11.65
N GLN A 330 -22.82 -8.04 12.46
CA GLN A 330 -24.27 -8.12 12.29
C GLN A 330 -24.92 -6.84 12.84
N LEU A 331 -25.74 -6.20 12.03
CA LEU A 331 -26.55 -5.05 12.42
C LEU A 331 -27.90 -5.51 12.99
N ASP A 332 -28.52 -4.63 13.78
CA ASP A 332 -29.89 -4.82 14.25
C ASP A 332 -30.83 -4.95 13.02
N GLY A 333 -31.54 -6.08 12.92
CA GLY A 333 -32.32 -6.45 11.73
C GLY A 333 -31.70 -7.54 10.85
N GLY A 334 -30.64 -8.22 11.31
CA GLY A 334 -30.11 -9.43 10.67
C GLY A 334 -29.26 -9.19 9.41
N ARG A 335 -29.06 -7.92 9.03
CA ARG A 335 -28.15 -7.53 7.94
C ARG A 335 -26.69 -7.59 8.41
N PHE A 336 -25.76 -7.77 7.48
CA PHE A 336 -24.33 -7.76 7.77
C PHE A 336 -23.67 -6.52 7.18
N ALA A 337 -22.84 -5.87 7.98
CA ALA A 337 -21.88 -4.87 7.53
C ALA A 337 -20.51 -5.53 7.43
N THR A 338 -19.95 -5.54 6.22
CA THR A 338 -18.62 -6.09 5.92
C THR A 338 -17.64 -4.98 5.60
N SER A 339 -16.39 -5.12 6.03
CA SER A 339 -15.29 -4.30 5.51
C SER A 339 -15.09 -4.52 4.00
N ASP A 340 -14.91 -3.44 3.23
CA ASP A 340 -14.62 -3.42 1.79
C ASP A 340 -13.47 -4.37 1.39
N LEU A 341 -12.48 -4.54 2.27
CA LEU A 341 -11.36 -5.45 2.05
C LEU A 341 -11.82 -6.89 1.81
N ASN A 342 -12.88 -7.35 2.48
CA ASN A 342 -13.38 -8.70 2.32
C ASN A 342 -13.91 -8.92 0.89
N ASP A 343 -14.56 -7.92 0.30
CA ASP A 343 -15.01 -7.99 -1.09
C ASP A 343 -13.86 -7.99 -2.09
N LEU A 344 -12.81 -7.20 -1.83
CA LEU A 344 -11.60 -7.19 -2.64
C LEU A 344 -10.87 -8.53 -2.57
N TYR A 345 -10.67 -9.09 -1.37
CA TYR A 345 -10.09 -10.42 -1.19
C TYR A 345 -10.93 -11.51 -1.88
N ARG A 346 -12.25 -11.46 -1.72
CA ARG A 346 -13.18 -12.40 -2.34
C ARG A 346 -13.07 -12.38 -3.86
N ARG A 347 -12.94 -11.20 -4.48
CA ARG A 347 -12.68 -11.07 -5.93
C ARG A 347 -11.38 -11.74 -6.33
N VAL A 348 -10.28 -11.50 -5.61
CA VAL A 348 -8.98 -12.14 -5.89
C VAL A 348 -9.09 -13.66 -5.81
N ILE A 349 -9.69 -14.21 -4.76
CA ILE A 349 -9.86 -15.66 -4.58
C ILE A 349 -10.71 -16.25 -5.70
N ASN A 350 -11.83 -15.62 -6.05
CA ASN A 350 -12.70 -16.08 -7.14
C ASN A 350 -11.98 -16.13 -8.49
N ARG A 351 -11.20 -15.09 -8.82
CA ARG A 351 -10.39 -15.04 -10.06
C ARG A 351 -9.28 -16.07 -10.05
N ASN A 352 -8.59 -16.22 -8.92
CA ASN A 352 -7.53 -17.20 -8.77
C ASN A 352 -8.05 -18.64 -8.92
N ASN A 353 -9.17 -18.98 -8.27
CA ASN A 353 -9.77 -20.31 -8.37
C ASN A 353 -10.36 -20.59 -9.76
N ARG A 354 -10.89 -19.56 -10.43
CA ARG A 354 -11.32 -19.66 -11.83
C ARG A 354 -10.12 -19.91 -12.75
N LEU A 355 -9.01 -19.21 -12.56
CA LEU A 355 -7.79 -19.40 -13.33
C LEU A 355 -7.21 -20.81 -13.14
N LYS A 356 -7.12 -21.32 -11.90
CA LYS A 356 -6.68 -22.71 -11.62
C LYS A 356 -7.54 -23.71 -12.40
N ARG A 357 -8.87 -23.61 -12.30
CA ARG A 357 -9.78 -24.50 -13.04
C ARG A 357 -9.63 -24.41 -14.55
N LEU A 358 -9.41 -23.22 -15.10
CA LEU A 358 -9.22 -23.04 -16.55
C LEU A 358 -7.91 -23.65 -17.04
N MET A 359 -6.85 -23.60 -16.22
CA MET A 359 -5.58 -24.27 -16.50
C MET A 359 -5.74 -25.79 -16.45
N ASP A 360 -6.42 -26.32 -15.43
CA ASP A 360 -6.68 -27.77 -15.28
C ASP A 360 -7.51 -28.35 -16.45
N LEU A 361 -8.42 -27.55 -17.01
CA LEU A 361 -9.25 -27.92 -18.16
C LEU A 361 -8.54 -27.75 -19.51
N GLY A 362 -7.32 -27.20 -19.55
CA GLY A 362 -6.61 -26.92 -20.80
C GLY A 362 -7.31 -25.90 -21.69
N ALA A 363 -7.94 -24.87 -21.09
CA ALA A 363 -8.67 -23.85 -21.86
C ALA A 363 -7.73 -23.08 -22.82
N PRO A 364 -8.24 -22.57 -23.96
CA PRO A 364 -7.44 -21.78 -24.91
C PRO A 364 -6.71 -20.60 -24.26
N GLU A 365 -5.51 -20.28 -24.74
CA GLU A 365 -4.65 -19.26 -24.15
C GLU A 365 -5.31 -17.89 -24.04
N ILE A 366 -6.16 -17.50 -24.99
CA ILE A 366 -6.87 -16.20 -24.96
C ILE A 366 -7.72 -16.08 -23.68
N ILE A 367 -8.38 -17.16 -23.26
CA ILE A 367 -9.20 -17.18 -22.06
C ILE A 367 -8.32 -17.10 -20.81
N ILE A 368 -7.22 -17.85 -20.80
CA ILE A 368 -6.23 -17.84 -19.70
C ILE A 368 -5.60 -16.46 -19.56
N ARG A 369 -5.19 -15.81 -20.66
CA ARG A 369 -4.62 -14.46 -20.69
C ARG A 369 -5.59 -13.43 -20.12
N ASN A 370 -6.87 -13.49 -20.52
CA ASN A 370 -7.88 -12.59 -19.98
C ASN A 370 -8.09 -12.81 -18.47
N GLU A 371 -8.14 -14.07 -18.00
CA GLU A 371 -8.31 -14.35 -16.57
C GLU A 371 -7.05 -13.96 -15.75
N LYS A 372 -5.83 -14.14 -16.28
CA LYS A 372 -4.59 -13.63 -15.69
C LYS A 372 -4.62 -12.09 -15.59
N ARG A 373 -5.07 -11.39 -16.64
CA ARG A 373 -5.27 -9.93 -16.62
C ARG A 373 -6.26 -9.50 -15.53
N MET A 374 -7.39 -10.19 -15.41
CA MET A 374 -8.40 -9.91 -14.39
C MET A 374 -7.90 -10.19 -12.97
N LEU A 375 -7.04 -11.20 -12.79
CA LEU A 375 -6.38 -11.50 -11.52
C LEU A 375 -5.45 -10.35 -11.12
N GLN A 376 -4.60 -9.88 -12.05
CA GLN A 376 -3.74 -8.70 -11.84
C GLN A 376 -4.56 -7.47 -11.43
N GLU A 377 -5.64 -7.16 -12.14
CA GLU A 377 -6.54 -6.03 -11.82
C GLU A 377 -7.21 -6.18 -10.44
N SER A 378 -7.53 -7.41 -10.03
CA SER A 378 -8.13 -7.68 -8.72
C SER A 378 -7.14 -7.45 -7.58
N VAL A 379 -5.89 -7.87 -7.74
CA VAL A 379 -4.81 -7.63 -6.75
C VAL A 379 -4.43 -6.15 -6.71
N ASP A 380 -4.37 -5.50 -7.87
CA ASP A 380 -4.16 -4.05 -7.96
C ASP A 380 -5.21 -3.28 -7.16
N ALA A 381 -6.49 -3.65 -7.30
CA ALA A 381 -7.57 -3.02 -6.57
C ALA A 381 -7.53 -3.33 -5.05
N LEU A 382 -7.10 -4.53 -4.66
CA LEU A 382 -6.89 -4.86 -3.25
C LEU A 382 -5.81 -3.97 -2.61
N ILE A 383 -4.71 -3.73 -3.31
CA ILE A 383 -3.58 -2.95 -2.81
C ILE A 383 -3.87 -1.44 -2.90
N ASP A 384 -4.16 -0.91 -4.09
CA ASP A 384 -4.37 0.53 -4.35
C ASP A 384 -5.50 0.72 -5.39
N ASN A 385 -6.76 0.68 -4.92
CA ASN A 385 -7.94 0.79 -5.77
C ASN A 385 -8.02 2.17 -6.44
N GLY A 386 -8.28 2.20 -7.75
CA GLY A 386 -8.37 3.44 -8.53
C GLY A 386 -7.04 4.07 -8.91
N ARG A 387 -5.90 3.45 -8.56
CA ARG A 387 -4.58 3.88 -9.05
C ARG A 387 -4.42 3.66 -10.56
N ARG A 388 -5.05 2.61 -11.10
CA ARG A 388 -5.15 2.31 -12.53
C ARG A 388 -6.61 2.13 -12.92
N GLY A 389 -6.98 2.77 -14.03
CA GLY A 389 -8.31 2.60 -14.63
C GLY A 389 -9.43 3.09 -13.72
N ARG A 390 -10.64 2.57 -13.96
CA ARG A 390 -11.80 2.90 -13.14
C ARG A 390 -11.73 2.13 -11.82
N PRO A 391 -11.96 2.79 -10.67
CA PRO A 391 -11.96 2.11 -9.39
C PRO A 391 -13.09 1.08 -9.31
N ILE A 392 -12.83 -0.01 -8.60
CA ILE A 392 -13.88 -0.96 -8.26
C ILE A 392 -14.84 -0.31 -7.29
N GLN A 393 -16.11 -0.29 -7.67
CA GLN A 393 -17.21 0.23 -6.87
C GLN A 393 -17.97 -0.93 -6.19
N GLY A 394 -18.44 -0.65 -4.97
CA GLY A 394 -19.32 -1.52 -4.18
C GLY A 394 -20.79 -1.22 -4.43
N SER A 395 -21.65 -1.69 -3.51
CA SER A 395 -23.07 -1.34 -3.52
C SER A 395 -23.25 0.18 -3.40
N HIS A 396 -24.22 0.77 -4.10
CA HIS A 396 -24.42 2.24 -4.14
C HIS A 396 -23.25 3.06 -4.74
N ASN A 397 -22.50 2.51 -5.70
CA ASN A 397 -21.44 3.21 -6.45
C ASN A 397 -20.30 3.81 -5.60
N HIS A 398 -20.19 3.47 -4.31
CA HIS A 398 -19.06 3.92 -3.50
C HIS A 398 -17.78 3.20 -3.91
N LYS A 399 -16.65 3.92 -3.93
CA LYS A 399 -15.33 3.32 -4.15
C LYS A 399 -14.97 2.42 -2.96
N LEU A 400 -14.65 1.16 -3.21
CA LEU A 400 -14.15 0.26 -2.17
C LEU A 400 -12.79 0.74 -1.65
N LYS A 401 -12.61 0.81 -0.33
CA LYS A 401 -11.34 1.19 0.30
C LYS A 401 -10.32 0.05 0.21
N SER A 402 -9.16 0.33 -0.36
CA SER A 402 -8.05 -0.63 -0.48
C SER A 402 -7.11 -0.60 0.74
N LEU A 403 -6.11 -1.49 0.76
CA LEU A 403 -5.08 -1.51 1.82
C LEU A 403 -4.31 -0.19 1.91
N SER A 404 -3.99 0.43 0.77
CA SER A 404 -3.33 1.74 0.71
C SER A 404 -4.20 2.86 1.28
N ASP A 405 -5.51 2.83 1.01
CA ASP A 405 -6.47 3.83 1.50
C ASP A 405 -6.61 3.77 3.03
N LEU A 406 -6.39 2.61 3.66
CA LEU A 406 -6.35 2.50 5.12
C LEU A 406 -5.13 3.18 5.75
N LEU A 407 -4.06 3.39 5.00
CA LEU A 407 -2.83 4.04 5.49
C LEU A 407 -2.84 5.55 5.20
N ARG A 408 -3.39 5.96 4.05
CA ARG A 408 -3.31 7.34 3.54
C ARG A 408 -4.50 8.21 4.00
N GLY A 409 -4.33 9.53 3.92
CA GLY A 409 -5.39 10.50 4.12
C GLY A 409 -5.65 10.88 5.59
N LYS A 410 -6.61 11.81 5.80
CA LYS A 410 -7.00 12.28 7.15
C LYS A 410 -7.62 11.16 7.99
N GLN A 411 -8.41 10.28 7.36
CA GLN A 411 -9.00 9.10 7.99
C GLN A 411 -8.10 7.86 7.98
N GLY A 412 -6.86 8.00 7.49
CA GLY A 412 -5.90 6.89 7.47
C GLY A 412 -5.36 6.57 8.86
N ARG A 413 -4.86 5.34 9.04
CA ARG A 413 -4.35 4.84 10.32
C ARG A 413 -3.27 5.71 10.93
N PHE A 414 -2.34 6.25 10.13
CA PHE A 414 -1.27 7.11 10.66
C PHE A 414 -1.80 8.38 11.31
N ARG A 415 -2.72 9.10 10.66
CA ARG A 415 -3.22 10.38 11.17
C ARG A 415 -4.31 10.21 12.23
N GLN A 416 -5.28 9.32 11.98
CA GLN A 416 -6.46 9.20 12.84
C GLN A 416 -6.27 8.27 14.03
N ASN A 417 -5.38 7.28 13.93
CA ASN A 417 -5.24 6.24 14.95
C ASN A 417 -3.87 6.16 15.59
N LEU A 418 -2.81 6.74 15.01
CA LEU A 418 -1.48 6.76 15.61
C LEU A 418 -1.16 8.12 16.23
N LEU A 419 -1.27 9.20 15.44
CA LEU A 419 -0.97 10.57 15.91
C LEU A 419 -2.05 11.12 16.86
N GLY A 420 -3.32 10.79 16.62
CA GLY A 420 -4.44 11.09 17.52
C GLY A 420 -5.17 9.81 17.90
N LYS A 421 -5.67 9.73 19.13
CA LYS A 421 -6.51 8.62 19.59
C LYS A 421 -7.59 9.17 20.52
N ARG A 422 -8.71 8.44 20.59
CA ARG A 422 -9.65 8.61 21.71
C ARG A 422 -8.97 8.06 22.96
N VAL A 423 -9.12 8.79 24.06
CA VAL A 423 -8.47 8.47 25.33
C VAL A 423 -9.53 8.30 26.42
N ASP A 424 -9.33 7.30 27.27
CA ASP A 424 -10.11 7.15 28.50
C ASP A 424 -9.77 8.28 29.50
N TYR A 425 -10.53 8.39 30.60
CA TYR A 425 -10.34 9.43 31.62
C TYR A 425 -10.40 10.86 31.05
N SER A 426 -11.31 11.06 30.10
CA SER A 426 -11.58 12.35 29.49
C SER A 426 -13.06 12.69 29.48
N GLY A 427 -13.34 14.00 29.50
CA GLY A 427 -14.69 14.56 29.53
C GLY A 427 -14.76 15.81 28.64
N ARG A 428 -15.97 16.29 28.36
CA ARG A 428 -16.19 17.56 27.65
C ARG A 428 -17.43 18.23 28.22
N SER A 429 -17.36 19.53 28.44
CA SER A 429 -18.53 20.35 28.78
C SER A 429 -18.38 21.78 28.28
N VAL A 430 -19.47 22.54 28.32
CA VAL A 430 -19.50 23.98 28.05
C VAL A 430 -18.71 24.71 29.14
N ILE A 431 -18.01 25.77 28.77
CA ILE A 431 -17.29 26.62 29.71
C ILE A 431 -18.11 27.85 30.12
N VAL A 432 -17.89 28.30 31.34
CA VAL A 432 -18.43 29.54 31.91
C VAL A 432 -17.30 30.28 32.62
N VAL A 433 -17.42 31.59 32.76
CA VAL A 433 -16.40 32.40 33.45
C VAL A 433 -16.43 32.13 34.95
N GLY A 434 -15.26 31.93 35.56
CA GLY A 434 -15.09 31.75 37.00
C GLY A 434 -14.19 32.86 37.57
N PRO A 435 -14.72 34.06 37.85
CA PRO A 435 -13.90 35.20 38.31
C PRO A 435 -13.34 35.00 39.73
N GLU A 436 -13.96 34.17 40.56
CA GLU A 436 -13.51 33.86 41.92
C GLU A 436 -12.36 32.85 41.98
N LEU A 437 -12.06 32.19 40.86
CA LEU A 437 -11.00 31.18 40.79
C LEU A 437 -9.63 31.84 40.85
N LYS A 438 -8.65 31.13 41.42
CA LYS A 438 -7.25 31.51 41.22
C LYS A 438 -6.78 31.08 39.83
N MET A 439 -5.71 31.71 39.34
CA MET A 439 -5.18 31.42 38.00
C MET A 439 -4.85 29.94 37.75
N HIS A 440 -4.40 29.22 38.78
CA HIS A 440 -4.08 27.78 38.71
C HIS A 440 -5.29 26.86 38.96
N GLU A 441 -6.48 27.40 39.22
CA GLU A 441 -7.68 26.64 39.56
C GLU A 441 -8.66 26.59 38.38
N CYS A 442 -9.45 25.53 38.31
CA CYS A 442 -10.60 25.44 37.40
C CYS A 442 -11.79 24.81 38.12
N GLY A 443 -13.01 25.28 37.87
CA GLY A 443 -14.20 24.66 38.43
C GLY A 443 -14.63 23.45 37.61
N LEU A 444 -14.65 22.28 38.24
CA LEU A 444 -15.07 21.03 37.63
C LEU A 444 -16.41 20.55 38.22
N PRO A 445 -17.45 20.35 37.38
CA PRO A 445 -18.72 19.78 37.80
C PRO A 445 -18.58 18.48 38.60
N LYS A 446 -19.23 18.42 39.76
CA LYS A 446 -19.23 17.24 40.66
C LYS A 446 -19.51 15.92 39.93
N ARG A 447 -20.53 15.87 39.07
CA ARG A 447 -20.89 14.66 38.31
C ARG A 447 -19.81 14.24 37.32
N MET A 448 -19.17 15.20 36.66
CA MET A 448 -18.09 14.92 35.70
C MET A 448 -16.85 14.43 36.43
N ALA A 449 -16.47 15.10 37.52
CA ALA A 449 -15.36 14.71 38.38
C ALA A 449 -15.55 13.28 38.91
N LEU A 450 -16.77 12.93 39.33
CA LEU A 450 -17.06 11.60 39.85
C LEU A 450 -16.76 10.48 38.85
N GLU A 451 -17.15 10.64 37.57
CA GLU A 451 -16.85 9.65 36.53
C GLU A 451 -15.36 9.64 36.14
N LEU A 452 -14.73 10.82 36.03
CA LEU A 452 -13.31 10.94 35.70
C LEU A 452 -12.41 10.30 36.78
N PHE A 453 -12.75 10.45 38.05
CA PHE A 453 -11.97 9.96 39.18
C PHE A 453 -12.51 8.64 39.77
N LYS A 454 -13.48 8.00 39.10
CA LYS A 454 -14.22 6.82 39.59
C LYS A 454 -13.34 5.71 40.17
N PRO A 455 -12.24 5.25 39.52
CA PRO A 455 -11.41 4.20 40.11
C PRO A 455 -10.69 4.63 41.40
N PHE A 456 -10.31 5.91 41.51
CA PHE A 456 -9.63 6.44 42.69
C PHE A 456 -10.59 6.52 43.88
N VAL A 457 -11.80 7.00 43.65
CA VAL A 457 -12.86 7.05 44.67
C VAL A 457 -13.23 5.65 45.13
N MET A 458 -13.39 4.71 44.20
CA MET A 458 -13.66 3.29 44.51
C MET A 458 -12.56 2.66 45.36
N HIS A 459 -11.28 2.94 45.06
CA HIS A 459 -10.16 2.47 45.86
C HIS A 459 -10.17 3.08 47.27
N ARG A 460 -10.39 4.40 47.39
CA ARG A 460 -10.40 5.10 48.68
C ARG A 460 -11.54 4.63 49.58
N LEU A 461 -12.74 4.38 49.02
CA LEU A 461 -13.88 3.78 49.73
C LEU A 461 -13.56 2.42 50.37
N VAL A 462 -12.79 1.58 49.68
CA VAL A 462 -12.37 0.27 50.22
C VAL A 462 -11.29 0.44 51.30
N VAL A 463 -10.32 1.33 51.08
CA VAL A 463 -9.24 1.59 52.06
C VAL A 463 -9.77 2.17 53.37
N LEU A 464 -10.79 3.02 53.32
CA LEU A 464 -11.44 3.59 54.50
C LEU A 464 -12.42 2.63 55.18
N GLY A 465 -12.62 1.41 54.67
CA GLY A 465 -13.55 0.43 55.23
C GLY A 465 -15.04 0.75 54.99
N LEU A 466 -15.36 1.83 54.29
CA LEU A 466 -16.74 2.21 53.92
C LEU A 466 -17.36 1.24 52.92
N SER A 467 -16.53 0.48 52.19
CA SER A 467 -16.97 -0.61 51.32
C SER A 467 -16.21 -1.91 51.57
N PRO A 468 -16.89 -3.06 51.67
CA PRO A 468 -16.23 -4.34 51.87
C PRO A 468 -15.50 -4.85 50.61
N ASN A 469 -15.93 -4.43 49.41
CA ASN A 469 -15.29 -4.87 48.16
C ASN A 469 -15.45 -3.85 47.03
N ILE A 470 -14.61 -3.96 46.00
CA ILE A 470 -14.58 -3.03 44.87
C ILE A 470 -15.89 -3.02 44.05
N LYS A 471 -16.62 -4.15 44.02
CA LYS A 471 -17.91 -4.25 43.31
C LYS A 471 -19.02 -3.49 44.04
N SER A 472 -18.99 -3.50 45.37
CA SER A 472 -19.89 -2.71 46.22
C SER A 472 -19.53 -1.24 46.13
N ALA A 473 -18.23 -0.90 46.17
CA ALA A 473 -17.75 0.46 45.95
C ALA A 473 -18.21 1.02 44.59
N LYS A 474 -18.10 0.23 43.51
CA LYS A 474 -18.62 0.61 42.19
C LYS A 474 -20.12 0.93 42.23
N ARG A 475 -20.92 0.08 42.88
CA ARG A 475 -22.37 0.31 43.03
C ARG A 475 -22.70 1.54 43.88
N MET A 476 -21.91 1.85 44.90
CA MET A 476 -22.10 3.06 45.72
C MET A 476 -21.79 4.33 44.93
N VAL A 477 -20.73 4.30 44.11
CA VAL A 477 -20.38 5.40 43.20
C VAL A 477 -21.45 5.59 42.11
N GLU A 478 -21.92 4.51 41.48
CA GLU A 478 -22.99 4.58 40.46
C GLU A 478 -24.33 5.10 41.01
N ARG A 479 -24.58 4.89 42.31
CA ARG A 479 -25.77 5.41 43.01
C ARG A 479 -25.54 6.81 43.62
N SER A 480 -24.36 7.39 43.47
CA SER A 480 -24.00 8.72 43.98
C SER A 480 -24.34 8.92 45.45
N ARG A 481 -23.99 7.95 46.32
CA ARG A 481 -24.26 8.07 47.77
C ARG A 481 -23.53 9.28 48.38
N PRO A 482 -24.04 9.89 49.47
CA PRO A 482 -23.46 11.09 50.07
C PRO A 482 -21.97 10.99 50.43
N GLU A 483 -21.54 9.84 50.98
CA GLU A 483 -20.17 9.61 51.44
C GLU A 483 -19.13 9.66 50.31
N VAL A 484 -19.60 9.52 49.06
CA VAL A 484 -18.76 9.56 47.86
C VAL A 484 -18.25 10.96 47.58
N TRP A 485 -19.02 12.00 47.93
CA TRP A 485 -18.66 13.40 47.65
C TRP A 485 -17.51 13.88 48.53
N ASP A 486 -17.51 13.51 49.81
CA ASP A 486 -16.42 13.86 50.74
C ASP A 486 -15.09 13.25 50.29
N ILE A 487 -15.14 11.99 49.85
CA ILE A 487 -13.97 11.27 49.32
C ILE A 487 -13.50 11.87 47.99
N LEU A 488 -14.43 12.25 47.12
CA LEU A 488 -14.11 12.86 45.85
C LEU A 488 -13.32 14.16 46.06
N GLU A 489 -13.72 14.99 47.03
CA GLU A 489 -13.01 16.22 47.37
C GLU A 489 -11.58 15.93 47.87
N GLU A 490 -11.40 14.90 48.71
CA GLU A 490 -10.07 14.48 49.18
C GLU A 490 -9.17 14.03 48.01
N VAL A 491 -9.71 13.22 47.09
CA VAL A 491 -8.95 12.64 45.96
C VAL A 491 -8.47 13.71 44.99
N ILE A 492 -9.25 14.78 44.80
CA ILE A 492 -8.99 15.83 43.80
C ILE A 492 -7.92 16.83 44.26
N LYS A 493 -7.83 17.15 45.56
CA LYS A 493 -6.96 18.21 46.11
C LYS A 493 -5.52 18.20 45.61
N ASN A 494 -4.95 17.03 45.32
CA ASN A 494 -3.55 16.89 44.94
C ASN A 494 -3.31 16.52 43.47
N ARG A 495 -4.36 16.52 42.62
CA ARG A 495 -4.27 16.04 41.24
C ARG A 495 -4.73 17.11 40.25
N PRO A 496 -3.84 17.62 39.39
CA PRO A 496 -4.23 18.54 38.35
C PRO A 496 -5.02 17.81 37.27
N VAL A 497 -5.81 18.57 36.50
CA VAL A 497 -6.46 18.15 35.27
C VAL A 497 -5.99 19.02 34.13
N LEU A 498 -6.01 18.49 32.90
CA LEU A 498 -5.67 19.24 31.70
C LEU A 498 -6.94 19.72 31.03
N LEU A 499 -7.05 21.02 30.78
CA LEU A 499 -8.10 21.61 29.96
C LEU A 499 -7.57 21.86 28.55
N ASN A 500 -8.38 21.53 27.55
CA ASN A 500 -8.05 21.71 26.14
C ASN A 500 -9.23 22.29 25.37
N ARG A 501 -8.98 23.34 24.58
CA ARG A 501 -9.94 23.89 23.60
C ARG A 501 -9.44 23.62 22.18
N ALA A 502 -10.33 23.07 21.35
CA ALA A 502 -10.03 22.87 19.92
C ALA A 502 -10.52 24.09 19.11
N PRO A 503 -9.77 24.55 18.08
CA PRO A 503 -8.51 24.01 17.60
C PRO A 503 -7.30 24.39 18.47
N THR A 504 -6.42 23.42 18.76
CA THR A 504 -5.18 23.66 19.51
C THR A 504 -4.09 24.21 18.58
N LEU A 505 -3.97 25.53 18.49
CA LEU A 505 -3.04 26.22 17.57
C LEU A 505 -1.59 26.22 18.08
N HIS A 506 -1.41 26.30 19.39
CA HIS A 506 -0.11 26.33 20.06
C HIS A 506 -0.19 25.59 21.40
N ARG A 507 0.97 25.36 22.05
CA ARG A 507 1.04 24.55 23.28
C ARG A 507 0.10 25.03 24.39
N LEU A 508 -0.13 26.34 24.51
CA LEU A 508 -0.99 26.94 25.54
C LEU A 508 -2.49 26.68 25.34
N GLY A 509 -2.89 26.07 24.22
CA GLY A 509 -4.25 25.56 24.04
C GLY A 509 -4.53 24.30 24.88
N ILE A 510 -3.52 23.78 25.60
CA ILE A 510 -3.67 22.80 26.67
C ILE A 510 -2.91 23.31 27.89
N GLN A 511 -3.60 23.47 29.02
CA GLN A 511 -2.97 23.85 30.30
C GLN A 511 -3.50 22.99 31.44
N ALA A 512 -2.69 22.86 32.48
CA ALA A 512 -3.05 22.17 33.71
C ALA A 512 -3.64 23.13 34.74
N PHE A 513 -4.67 22.66 35.44
CA PHE A 513 -5.36 23.37 36.52
C PHE A 513 -5.64 22.43 37.68
N MET A 514 -5.73 22.98 38.88
CA MET A 514 -6.19 22.30 40.09
C MET A 514 -7.73 22.35 40.12
N PRO A 515 -8.42 21.20 40.14
CA PRO A 515 -9.88 21.22 40.07
C PRO A 515 -10.48 21.63 41.42
N THR A 516 -11.41 22.57 41.39
CA THR A 516 -12.34 22.86 42.49
C THR A 516 -13.70 22.28 42.13
N LEU A 517 -14.35 21.61 43.09
CA LEU A 517 -15.66 20.99 42.84
C LEU A 517 -16.74 22.07 42.83
N ILE A 518 -17.49 22.15 41.74
CA ILE A 518 -18.60 23.09 41.59
C ILE A 518 -19.93 22.38 41.36
N GLU A 519 -21.00 23.06 41.73
CA GLU A 519 -22.36 22.67 41.37
C GLU A 519 -22.68 23.03 39.92
N GLY A 520 -23.60 22.29 39.30
CA GLY A 520 -23.97 22.46 37.90
C GLY A 520 -23.20 21.55 36.93
N ASN A 521 -23.26 21.88 35.64
CA ASN A 521 -22.74 21.04 34.55
C ASN A 521 -21.64 21.71 33.71
N ALA A 522 -21.44 23.02 33.85
CA ALA A 522 -20.46 23.78 33.06
C ALA A 522 -19.11 23.85 33.79
N ILE A 523 -18.02 23.88 33.04
CA ILE A 523 -16.66 24.04 33.57
C ILE A 523 -16.41 25.53 33.80
N GLN A 524 -15.95 25.92 34.98
CA GLN A 524 -15.52 27.30 35.19
C GLN A 524 -14.07 27.48 34.79
N LEU A 525 -13.82 28.47 33.92
CA LEU A 525 -12.50 28.85 33.44
C LEU A 525 -12.11 30.22 33.97
N HIS A 526 -10.84 30.36 34.36
CA HIS A 526 -10.30 31.63 34.80
C HIS A 526 -10.24 32.64 33.63
N PRO A 527 -10.71 33.89 33.78
CA PRO A 527 -10.81 34.84 32.66
C PRO A 527 -9.46 35.17 32.00
N LEU A 528 -8.37 35.27 32.78
CA LEU A 528 -7.04 35.60 32.23
C LEU A 528 -6.44 34.53 31.30
N VAL A 529 -6.91 33.27 31.34
CA VAL A 529 -6.39 32.23 30.42
C VAL A 529 -7.20 32.15 29.12
N CYS A 530 -8.33 32.87 29.02
CA CYS A 530 -9.18 32.85 27.84
C CYS A 530 -8.45 33.31 26.58
N SER A 531 -7.55 34.30 26.68
CA SER A 531 -6.69 34.75 25.58
C SER A 531 -5.84 33.61 25.01
N ALA A 532 -5.26 32.80 25.88
CA ALA A 532 -4.41 31.67 25.48
C ALA A 532 -5.23 30.54 24.82
N PHE A 533 -6.46 30.29 25.27
CA PHE A 533 -7.33 29.31 24.62
C PHE A 533 -8.09 29.87 23.41
N ASN A 534 -8.00 31.19 23.18
CA ASN A 534 -8.90 31.96 22.32
C ASN A 534 -10.38 31.65 22.62
N ALA A 535 -10.69 31.50 23.90
CA ALA A 535 -11.98 31.02 24.40
C ALA A 535 -12.93 32.19 24.66
N ASP A 536 -14.17 32.04 24.21
CA ASP A 536 -15.30 32.89 24.58
C ASP A 536 -16.34 32.06 25.36
N PHE A 537 -17.44 32.69 25.73
CA PHE A 537 -18.47 32.07 26.59
C PHE A 537 -19.84 32.03 25.89
N ASP A 538 -19.86 31.90 24.56
CA ASP A 538 -21.08 31.89 23.73
C ASP A 538 -21.67 30.47 23.51
N GLY A 539 -21.10 29.46 24.16
CA GLY A 539 -21.41 28.03 23.95
C GLY A 539 -20.18 27.16 23.72
N ASP A 540 -19.01 27.78 23.71
CA ASP A 540 -17.69 27.15 23.67
C ASP A 540 -17.54 25.96 24.63
N GLN A 541 -16.83 24.92 24.18
CA GLN A 541 -16.64 23.68 24.93
C GLN A 541 -15.16 23.36 25.12
N MET A 542 -14.80 22.89 26.32
CA MET A 542 -13.47 22.39 26.61
C MET A 542 -13.49 20.91 26.98
N ALA A 543 -12.43 20.22 26.56
CA ALA A 543 -12.14 18.85 26.98
C ALA A 543 -11.30 18.85 28.25
N VAL A 544 -11.58 17.88 29.13
CA VAL A 544 -10.85 17.63 30.38
C VAL A 544 -10.12 16.30 30.24
N HIS A 545 -8.86 16.23 30.67
CA HIS A 545 -8.09 14.99 30.73
C HIS A 545 -7.45 14.82 32.12
N VAL A 546 -7.54 13.62 32.70
CA VAL A 546 -6.94 13.32 34.00
C VAL A 546 -5.60 12.58 33.84
N PRO A 547 -4.46 13.18 34.23
CA PRO A 547 -3.18 12.48 34.26
C PRO A 547 -3.17 11.39 35.35
N LEU A 548 -2.79 10.17 34.98
CA LEU A 548 -2.84 9.01 35.88
C LEU A 548 -1.48 8.69 36.52
N SER A 549 -0.42 8.60 35.71
CA SER A 549 0.91 8.21 36.21
C SER A 549 1.51 9.34 37.05
N ARG A 550 2.38 8.99 38.01
CA ARG A 550 3.10 9.98 38.84
C ARG A 550 3.90 10.96 37.98
N MET A 551 4.53 10.46 36.90
CA MET A 551 5.29 11.30 35.97
C MET A 551 4.39 12.30 35.24
N ALA A 552 3.23 11.84 34.72
CA ALA A 552 2.28 12.73 34.02
C ALA A 552 1.68 13.78 34.97
N VAL A 553 1.43 13.41 36.23
CA VAL A 553 0.97 14.36 37.25
C VAL A 553 2.04 15.40 37.54
N ASN A 554 3.30 15.00 37.67
CA ASN A 554 4.42 15.92 37.91
C ASN A 554 4.65 16.84 36.69
N GLU A 555 4.60 16.31 35.48
CA GLU A 555 4.69 17.08 34.23
C GLU A 555 3.56 18.13 34.16
N ALA A 556 2.33 17.74 34.49
CA ALA A 556 1.21 18.67 34.54
C ALA A 556 1.45 19.80 35.56
N LYS A 557 1.94 19.50 36.77
CA LYS A 557 2.20 20.50 37.82
C LYS A 557 3.38 21.41 37.51
N VAL A 558 4.47 20.87 36.95
CA VAL A 558 5.71 21.62 36.76
C VAL A 558 5.72 22.35 35.41
N ALA A 559 5.36 21.66 34.32
CA ALA A 559 5.51 22.19 32.98
C ALA A 559 4.22 22.81 32.42
N MET A 560 3.05 22.25 32.72
CA MET A 560 1.80 22.66 32.07
C MET A 560 0.88 23.55 32.91
N LEU A 561 1.21 23.80 34.18
CA LEU A 561 0.39 24.61 35.07
C LEU A 561 0.22 26.03 34.51
N SER A 562 -1.00 26.56 34.53
CA SER A 562 -1.32 27.87 33.94
C SER A 562 -0.45 29.00 34.51
N THR A 563 -0.15 28.99 35.81
CA THR A 563 0.71 29.99 36.47
C THR A 563 2.16 29.97 36.00
N HIS A 564 2.66 28.85 35.48
CA HIS A 564 4.02 28.77 34.93
C HIS A 564 4.08 29.19 33.46
N ASN A 565 2.92 29.42 32.83
CA ASN A 565 2.79 29.61 31.39
C ASN A 565 2.12 30.95 31.06
N MET A 566 2.67 32.06 31.59
CA MET A 566 2.09 33.40 31.40
C MET A 566 2.51 34.07 30.09
N LEU A 567 3.64 33.66 29.51
CA LEU A 567 4.25 34.28 28.33
C LEU A 567 3.97 33.48 27.06
N SER A 568 3.86 34.22 25.95
CA SER A 568 3.85 33.67 24.60
C SER A 568 5.17 32.96 24.31
N PRO A 569 5.15 31.67 23.92
CA PRO A 569 6.37 30.97 23.51
C PRO A 569 6.97 31.51 22.21
N ALA A 570 6.22 32.31 21.44
CA ALA A 570 6.65 32.83 20.15
C ALA A 570 7.33 34.20 20.27
N SER A 571 6.75 35.13 21.05
CA SER A 571 7.25 36.50 21.17
C SER A 571 7.85 36.84 22.54
N GLY A 572 7.55 36.05 23.58
CA GLY A 572 7.91 36.37 24.95
C GLY A 572 6.97 37.36 25.64
N ASP A 573 5.98 37.90 24.93
CA ASP A 573 5.00 38.84 25.49
C ASP A 573 4.04 38.15 26.47
N PRO A 574 3.53 38.86 27.49
CA PRO A 574 2.51 38.31 28.38
C PRO A 574 1.20 38.06 27.64
N LEU A 575 0.80 36.79 27.58
CA LEU A 575 -0.52 36.36 27.07
C LEU A 575 -1.62 36.51 28.12
N VAL A 576 -1.23 36.31 29.38
CA VAL A 576 -2.11 36.41 30.54
C VAL A 576 -2.04 37.85 31.05
N SER A 577 -2.68 38.76 30.32
CA SER A 577 -2.83 40.15 30.69
C SER A 577 -4.30 40.47 30.98
N PRO A 578 -4.59 41.49 31.82
CA PRO A 578 -5.94 42.01 31.97
C PRO A 578 -6.53 42.39 30.60
N THR A 579 -7.77 41.98 30.34
CA THR A 579 -8.50 42.28 29.11
C THR A 579 -9.90 42.80 29.42
N LEU A 580 -10.51 43.50 28.46
CA LEU A 580 -11.91 43.95 28.51
C LEU A 580 -12.25 44.64 29.85
N ASP A 581 -13.17 44.05 30.63
CA ASP A 581 -13.70 44.56 31.88
C ASP A 581 -12.60 44.89 32.91
N MET A 582 -11.53 44.08 32.98
CA MET A 582 -10.43 44.34 33.91
C MET A 582 -9.65 45.60 33.52
N VAL A 583 -9.44 45.83 32.22
CA VAL A 583 -8.77 47.04 31.72
C VAL A 583 -9.67 48.25 31.93
N MET A 584 -10.97 48.12 31.65
CA MET A 584 -11.94 49.20 31.86
C MET A 584 -12.03 49.61 33.33
N GLY A 585 -12.07 48.63 34.25
CA GLY A 585 -12.08 48.90 35.69
C GLY A 585 -10.81 49.60 36.17
N CYS A 586 -9.63 49.11 35.76
CA CYS A 586 -8.37 49.77 36.07
C CYS A 586 -8.29 51.18 35.48
N TYR A 587 -8.71 51.34 34.21
CA TYR A 587 -8.72 52.64 33.52
C TYR A 587 -9.57 53.65 34.28
N TYR A 588 -10.83 53.30 34.59
CA TYR A 588 -11.75 54.16 35.33
C TYR A 588 -11.21 54.52 36.73
N LEU A 589 -10.59 53.57 37.43
CA LEU A 589 -9.96 53.82 38.74
C LEU A 589 -8.75 54.77 38.65
N THR A 590 -8.04 54.78 37.53
CA THR A 590 -6.86 55.63 37.32
C THR A 590 -7.18 56.92 36.59
N GLU A 591 -8.43 57.14 36.19
CA GLU A 591 -8.86 58.35 35.51
C GLU A 591 -8.85 59.54 36.48
N LEU A 592 -8.19 60.62 36.08
CA LEU A 592 -8.09 61.83 36.89
C LEU A 592 -9.42 62.57 36.82
N ASN A 593 -10.11 62.67 37.96
CA ASN A 593 -11.30 63.51 38.07
C ASN A 593 -10.90 64.94 38.44
N GLU A 594 -10.83 65.82 37.43
CA GLU A 594 -10.51 67.26 37.61
C GLU A 594 -11.51 68.00 38.53
N SER A 595 -12.70 67.44 38.75
CA SER A 595 -13.76 68.02 39.60
C SER A 595 -13.90 67.35 40.97
N GLY A 596 -13.01 66.41 41.32
CA GLY A 596 -13.06 65.68 42.59
C GLY A 596 -12.53 66.48 43.79
N MET A 597 -13.09 66.26 44.99
CA MET A 597 -12.53 66.82 46.23
C MET A 597 -11.10 66.30 46.43
N GLY A 598 -10.12 67.21 46.42
CA GLY A 598 -8.69 66.89 46.49
C GLY A 598 -7.93 67.11 45.18
N ALA A 599 -8.60 67.52 44.10
CA ALA A 599 -7.95 68.16 42.95
C ALA A 599 -7.40 69.51 43.45
N GLY A 600 -6.10 69.55 43.78
CA GLY A 600 -5.43 70.77 44.22
C GLY A 600 -5.63 71.88 43.18
N SER A 601 -6.00 73.07 43.67
CA SER A 601 -5.99 74.32 42.91
C SER A 601 -4.63 74.62 42.30
#